data_AF-A0A7Y5EWP4-F1
#
_entry.id   AF-A0A7Y5EWP4-F1
#
_cell.length_a   1.000
_cell.length_b   1.000
_cell.length_c   1.000
_cell.angle_alpha   90.00
_cell.angle_beta   90.00
_cell.angle_gamma   90.00
#
_symmetry.space_group_name_H-M   'P 1'
#
loop_
_entity.id
_entity.type
_entity.pdbx_description
1 polymer ?
#
loop_
_entity_poly.entity_id
_entity_poly.type
_entity_poly.pdbx_seq_one_letter_code
_entity_poly.pdbx_strand_id
1 'polypeptide(L)'
;MSPFNKIFGIFAFILSVFWVSSCCKKDFGLISKIERSATDEIDLFLIPEKYNILESSWISKNTKSNFRKKDLVRYLAEHGRYISDLQSNPSLEFSEKEGVVTMRVGRTSHSTDYSYDKQIPILFYGDKWFQKGVYSEKIPQQKIAPTLAKIINTPKPNGAKESELSQILKESSELPEIIVTIVIDQGGQQLYKAHPNSYPNIKSIMARSAYFPNAEVGHLDAHTAVGHAAIGTGAYPRENGVVGNTFYTLENGKFHQSEIYSHDETNVNISDLRTETLADVADLYFKNQLEVISQAYALRASIGMGGHGFGQLSGTDKDYVYWLDAHDCKWKSDVRYYSYPEFANEFSPCENFILNYPNGWKDIHNFRKEDSKKYWSQIMATPKEVELEAGLFKKMIEEKIIKKGKASDNLPDLAYMTIKATDAAGHYFGWESLEAENTFQEADKQVGLILEFLKSNFSDRFVFVLTADHGCAPLPEISGGERYLIEDFYKEVNSLLGSKNTLGESLIKTMTVGQVGLNREVMNKYGISEGQIISKILKIQSNGKRFFKQVIRKNAELRR
;
A
#
# COMPACT_ATOMS: atom_id res chain seq x y z
N MET A 1 83.20 32.68 -18.11
CA MET A 1 83.66 31.40 -18.69
C MET A 1 82.47 30.45 -18.74
N SER A 2 82.07 30.02 -19.94
CA SER A 2 81.12 28.91 -20.17
C SER A 2 81.91 27.56 -20.09
N PRO A 3 81.31 26.34 -20.14
CA PRO A 3 80.26 25.92 -21.09
C PRO A 3 79.15 24.94 -20.62
N PHE A 4 77.99 25.09 -21.29
CA PHE A 4 77.07 24.09 -21.89
C PHE A 4 77.11 22.59 -21.52
N ASN A 5 75.96 22.00 -21.13
CA ASN A 5 75.06 21.14 -21.96
C ASN A 5 74.05 20.32 -21.09
N LYS A 6 72.73 20.55 -21.27
CA LYS A 6 71.69 19.66 -21.88
C LYS A 6 71.24 18.44 -21.03
N ILE A 7 69.93 18.35 -20.72
CA ILE A 7 68.88 17.54 -21.40
C ILE A 7 67.54 17.62 -20.62
N PHE A 8 66.47 17.75 -21.42
CA PHE A 8 65.00 17.70 -21.19
C PHE A 8 64.41 16.76 -20.12
N GLY A 9 63.24 17.15 -19.58
CA GLY A 9 62.21 16.16 -19.20
C GLY A 9 61.09 16.56 -18.22
N ILE A 10 60.02 17.18 -18.74
CA ILE A 10 58.59 16.88 -18.44
C ILE A 10 57.94 17.34 -17.10
N PHE A 11 57.04 18.32 -17.26
CA PHE A 11 55.75 18.57 -16.59
C PHE A 11 55.61 18.48 -15.06
N ALA A 12 55.60 19.67 -14.42
CA ALA A 12 54.85 19.90 -13.18
C ALA A 12 53.69 20.86 -13.48
N PHE A 13 52.51 20.30 -13.76
CA PHE A 13 51.27 21.09 -13.84
C PHE A 13 50.78 21.29 -12.40
N ILE A 14 50.82 22.54 -11.95
CA ILE A 14 50.33 22.98 -10.63
C ILE A 14 48.83 22.69 -10.55
N LEU A 15 48.44 21.87 -9.57
CA LEU A 15 47.05 21.62 -9.19
C LEU A 15 46.40 22.94 -8.73
N SER A 16 45.63 23.56 -9.62
CA SER A 16 44.50 24.40 -9.22
C SER A 16 43.40 23.49 -8.70
N VAL A 17 43.31 23.34 -7.38
CA VAL A 17 42.16 22.69 -6.72
C VAL A 17 40.94 23.58 -6.94
N PHE A 18 40.20 23.28 -8.01
CA PHE A 18 38.84 23.78 -8.20
C PHE A 18 37.94 23.07 -7.20
N TRP A 19 37.40 23.83 -6.25
CA TRP A 19 36.33 23.43 -5.35
C TRP A 19 35.04 23.32 -6.17
N VAL A 20 34.79 22.13 -6.75
CA VAL A 20 33.55 21.82 -7.49
C VAL A 20 32.63 20.98 -6.61
N SER A 21 31.59 21.68 -6.15
CA SER A 21 30.21 21.24 -5.89
C SER A 21 29.94 20.02 -5.00
N SER A 22 29.38 20.34 -3.84
CA SER A 22 28.54 19.47 -3.01
C SER A 22 27.17 19.17 -3.65
N CYS A 23 27.13 18.74 -4.92
CA CYS A 23 25.90 18.33 -5.60
C CYS A 23 26.12 17.01 -6.35
N CYS A 24 26.26 15.88 -5.63
CA CYS A 24 26.03 14.52 -6.14
C CYS A 24 26.34 13.47 -5.05
N LYS A 25 25.64 13.48 -3.91
CA LYS A 25 25.31 12.19 -3.30
C LYS A 25 24.18 11.63 -4.15
N LYS A 26 24.53 10.93 -5.23
CA LYS A 26 23.58 10.33 -6.16
C LYS A 26 22.54 9.51 -5.38
N ASP A 27 21.32 9.57 -5.90
CA ASP A 27 20.07 8.97 -5.44
C ASP A 27 20.08 7.41 -5.54
N PHE A 28 21.15 6.76 -5.09
CA PHE A 28 21.35 5.31 -5.24
C PHE A 28 20.20 4.47 -4.65
N GLY A 29 19.54 4.98 -3.60
CA GLY A 29 18.35 4.33 -3.02
C GLY A 29 17.13 4.38 -3.94
N LEU A 30 16.87 5.52 -4.58
CA LEU A 30 15.71 5.69 -5.47
C LEU A 30 15.90 4.93 -6.79
N ILE A 31 17.12 4.93 -7.35
CA ILE A 31 17.43 4.20 -8.58
C ILE A 31 17.27 2.69 -8.37
N SER A 32 17.81 2.15 -7.28
CA SER A 32 17.60 0.73 -6.92
C SER A 32 16.12 0.38 -6.77
N LYS A 33 15.31 1.29 -6.20
CA LYS A 33 13.85 1.10 -6.12
C LYS A 33 13.18 1.10 -7.49
N ILE A 34 13.59 1.98 -8.40
CA ILE A 34 13.13 1.97 -9.80
C ILE A 34 13.46 0.62 -10.44
N GLU A 35 14.69 0.13 -10.32
CA GLU A 35 15.14 -1.11 -10.97
C GLU A 35 14.36 -2.35 -10.54
N ARG A 36 13.87 -2.38 -9.30
CA ARG A 36 13.06 -3.47 -8.76
C ARG A 36 11.54 -3.24 -8.90
N SER A 37 11.11 -2.04 -9.23
CA SER A 37 9.68 -1.71 -9.43
C SER A 37 9.25 -1.59 -10.89
N ALA A 38 10.16 -1.25 -11.80
CA ALA A 38 9.84 -1.00 -13.19
C ALA A 38 9.58 -2.29 -13.99
N THR A 39 8.42 -2.39 -14.63
CA THR A 39 8.17 -3.36 -15.71
C THR A 39 8.64 -2.81 -17.06
N ASP A 40 8.60 -3.63 -18.11
CA ASP A 40 9.03 -3.25 -19.46
C ASP A 40 8.11 -2.23 -20.15
N GLU A 41 6.90 -2.06 -19.63
CA GLU A 41 5.93 -1.09 -20.15
C GLU A 41 6.12 0.32 -19.60
N ILE A 42 6.94 0.48 -18.55
CA ILE A 42 7.14 1.78 -17.87
C ILE A 42 8.42 2.45 -18.37
N ASP A 43 8.28 3.69 -18.82
CA ASP A 43 9.38 4.52 -19.32
C ASP A 43 9.80 5.61 -18.31
N LEU A 44 8.83 6.22 -17.65
CA LEU A 44 9.03 7.38 -16.77
C LEU A 44 8.42 7.15 -15.38
N PHE A 45 9.13 7.64 -14.37
CA PHE A 45 8.66 7.72 -12.98
C PHE A 45 8.44 9.18 -12.61
N LEU A 46 7.25 9.47 -12.10
CA LEU A 46 6.84 10.81 -11.69
C LEU A 46 7.18 11.01 -10.22
N ILE A 47 7.91 12.08 -9.90
CA ILE A 47 8.22 12.47 -8.52
C ILE A 47 7.52 13.81 -8.24
N PRO A 48 6.32 13.80 -7.65
CA PRO A 48 5.65 15.01 -7.20
C PRO A 48 6.51 15.79 -6.19
N GLU A 49 6.25 17.09 -6.06
CA GLU A 49 6.71 17.82 -4.87
C GLU A 49 6.18 17.16 -3.60
N LYS A 50 6.89 17.34 -2.48
CA LYS A 50 6.51 16.73 -1.22
C LYS A 50 5.08 17.16 -0.85
N TYR A 51 4.24 16.18 -0.50
CA TYR A 51 2.82 16.35 -0.16
C TYR A 51 1.88 16.64 -1.35
N ASN A 52 2.39 16.78 -2.57
CA ASN A 52 1.52 16.83 -3.75
C ASN A 52 0.98 15.44 -4.07
N ILE A 53 -0.28 15.39 -4.45
CA ILE A 53 -1.02 14.16 -4.69
C ILE A 53 -1.54 14.15 -6.12
N LEU A 54 -1.03 13.21 -6.91
CA LEU A 54 -1.56 12.88 -8.23
C LEU A 54 -2.54 11.72 -8.05
N GLU A 55 -3.76 11.84 -8.58
CA GLU A 55 -4.76 10.79 -8.45
C GLU A 55 -5.88 11.00 -9.48
N SER A 56 -6.72 10.00 -9.74
CA SER A 56 -7.89 10.24 -10.61
C SER A 56 -8.95 11.12 -9.92
N SER A 57 -9.99 11.50 -10.66
CA SER A 57 -11.06 12.37 -10.20
C SER A 57 -11.78 11.91 -8.92
N TRP A 58 -11.60 10.67 -8.45
CA TRP A 58 -12.16 10.23 -7.16
C TRP A 58 -11.64 11.04 -5.95
N ILE A 59 -10.44 11.64 -6.05
CA ILE A 59 -9.84 12.47 -4.98
C ILE A 59 -10.54 13.83 -4.82
N SER A 60 -11.31 14.26 -5.82
CA SER A 60 -12.00 15.58 -5.83
C SER A 60 -13.18 15.66 -4.87
N LYS A 61 -13.68 14.52 -4.37
CA LYS A 61 -14.76 14.50 -3.38
C LYS A 61 -14.25 15.05 -2.04
N ASN A 62 -15.14 15.72 -1.33
CA ASN A 62 -14.87 16.27 -0.01
C ASN A 62 -15.83 15.70 1.05
N THR A 63 -15.46 15.86 2.31
CA THR A 63 -16.28 15.49 3.47
C THR A 63 -15.97 16.38 4.66
N LYS A 64 -16.83 16.35 5.68
CA LYS A 64 -16.54 16.95 6.99
C LYS A 64 -15.70 16.02 7.84
N SER A 65 -14.51 16.47 8.21
CA SER A 65 -13.62 15.79 9.14
C SER A 65 -13.48 16.58 10.44
N ASN A 66 -13.21 15.85 11.54
CA ASN A 66 -13.08 16.42 12.86
C ASN A 66 -11.65 16.22 13.38
N PHE A 67 -11.09 17.25 14.01
CA PHE A 67 -9.72 17.25 14.52
C PHE A 67 -9.70 17.76 15.94
N ARG A 68 -8.87 17.17 16.79
CA ARG A 68 -8.55 17.79 18.08
C ARG A 68 -7.72 19.03 17.81
N LYS A 69 -8.16 20.20 18.27
CA LYS A 69 -7.50 21.49 17.98
C LYS A 69 -6.02 21.49 18.32
N LYS A 70 -5.66 20.93 19.48
CA LYS A 70 -4.27 20.85 19.94
C LYS A 70 -3.39 20.08 18.96
N ASP A 71 -3.87 18.96 18.45
CA ASP A 71 -3.13 18.10 17.53
C ASP A 71 -3.07 18.75 16.13
N LEU A 72 -4.18 19.35 15.67
CA LEU A 72 -4.21 20.09 14.42
C LEU A 72 -3.21 21.26 14.40
N VAL A 73 -3.10 22.03 15.50
CA VAL A 73 -2.10 23.10 15.63
C VAL A 73 -0.68 22.54 15.52
N ARG A 74 -0.40 21.39 16.14
CA ARG A 74 0.88 20.70 16.03
C ARG A 74 1.16 20.27 14.58
N TYR A 75 0.20 19.62 13.91
CA TYR A 75 0.37 19.17 12.53
C TYR A 75 0.63 20.34 11.59
N LEU A 76 -0.12 21.43 11.70
CA LEU A 76 0.12 22.64 10.91
C LEU A 76 1.55 23.18 11.13
N ALA A 77 2.00 23.24 12.39
CA ALA A 77 3.35 23.71 12.70
C ALA A 77 4.46 22.83 12.09
N GLU A 78 4.26 21.51 11.99
CA GLU A 78 5.19 20.58 11.31
C GLU A 78 5.36 20.91 9.81
N HIS A 79 4.39 21.62 9.23
CA HIS A 79 4.40 22.09 7.85
C HIS A 79 4.65 23.60 7.71
N GLY A 80 5.01 24.30 8.79
CA GLY A 80 5.22 25.76 8.78
C GLY A 80 3.95 26.57 8.55
N ARG A 81 2.79 25.98 8.90
CA ARG A 81 1.44 26.52 8.73
C ARG A 81 0.84 26.91 10.09
N TYR A 82 -0.20 27.72 10.06
CA TYR A 82 -0.92 28.19 11.25
C TYR A 82 -2.43 27.93 11.13
N ILE A 83 -3.13 27.85 12.27
CA ILE A 83 -4.59 27.65 12.26
C ILE A 83 -5.34 28.79 11.55
N SER A 84 -4.76 30.00 11.54
CA SER A 84 -5.28 31.14 10.77
C SER A 84 -5.36 30.87 9.27
N ASP A 85 -4.47 30.02 8.74
CA ASP A 85 -4.50 29.65 7.32
C ASP A 85 -5.79 28.90 6.99
N LEU A 86 -6.28 28.08 7.92
CA LEU A 86 -7.54 27.35 7.77
C LEU A 86 -8.74 28.27 7.97
N GLN A 87 -8.71 29.13 8.98
CA GLN A 87 -9.80 30.07 9.30
C GLN A 87 -10.03 31.10 8.18
N SER A 88 -8.95 31.48 7.48
CA SER A 88 -9.02 32.44 6.37
C SER A 88 -9.64 31.85 5.09
N ASN A 89 -9.78 30.53 5.00
CA ASN A 89 -10.32 29.86 3.82
C ASN A 89 -11.80 29.48 4.01
N PRO A 90 -12.75 30.22 3.41
CA PRO A 90 -14.18 29.95 3.56
C PRO A 90 -14.60 28.60 2.95
N SER A 91 -13.84 28.03 2.00
CA SER A 91 -14.18 26.75 1.39
C SER A 91 -14.05 25.57 2.35
N LEU A 92 -13.33 25.75 3.46
CA LEU A 92 -13.15 24.72 4.48
C LEU A 92 -14.31 24.64 5.47
N GLU A 93 -15.30 25.55 5.43
CA GLU A 93 -16.40 25.57 6.40
C GLU A 93 -15.90 25.43 7.86
N PHE A 94 -14.78 26.09 8.19
CA PHE A 94 -14.10 25.92 9.48
C PHE A 94 -15.05 26.29 10.63
N SER A 95 -15.18 25.39 11.60
CA SER A 95 -15.88 25.64 12.85
C SER A 95 -15.14 25.00 14.01
N GLU A 96 -15.25 25.61 15.19
CA GLU A 96 -14.64 25.11 16.42
C GLU A 96 -15.69 25.05 17.53
N LYS A 97 -15.80 23.90 18.19
CA LYS A 97 -16.64 23.73 19.38
C LYS A 97 -15.93 22.80 20.36
N GLU A 98 -15.82 23.24 21.62
CA GLU A 98 -15.29 22.41 22.72
C GLU A 98 -13.90 21.79 22.42
N GLY A 99 -13.03 22.53 21.75
CA GLY A 99 -11.67 22.08 21.40
C GLY A 99 -11.61 21.09 20.23
N VAL A 100 -12.72 20.82 19.56
CA VAL A 100 -12.80 20.08 18.30
C VAL A 100 -12.98 21.08 17.16
N VAL A 101 -12.16 20.93 16.13
CA VAL A 101 -12.28 21.65 14.86
C VAL A 101 -12.98 20.75 13.86
N THR A 102 -14.04 21.23 13.24
CA THR A 102 -14.71 20.57 12.11
C THR A 102 -14.45 21.40 10.86
N MET A 103 -13.98 20.75 9.79
CA MET A 103 -13.78 21.42 8.50
C MET A 103 -14.05 20.46 7.34
N ARG A 104 -14.42 21.02 6.19
CA ARG A 104 -14.53 20.31 4.92
C ARG A 104 -13.14 20.12 4.33
N VAL A 105 -12.77 18.86 4.10
CA VAL A 105 -11.46 18.46 3.55
C VAL A 105 -11.67 17.66 2.26
N GLY A 106 -10.74 17.77 1.33
CA GLY A 106 -10.64 16.83 0.21
C GLY A 106 -10.06 15.49 0.67
N ARG A 107 -10.03 14.52 -0.25
CA ARG A 107 -9.42 13.21 0.01
C ARG A 107 -7.89 13.28 -0.06
N THR A 108 -7.20 12.35 0.60
CA THR A 108 -5.75 12.14 0.43
C THR A 108 -5.49 10.83 -0.31
N SER A 109 -4.25 10.57 -0.72
CA SER A 109 -3.83 9.34 -1.35
C SER A 109 -2.42 8.94 -0.88
N HIS A 110 -1.93 7.83 -1.41
CA HIS A 110 -0.63 7.25 -1.16
C HIS A 110 -0.10 6.71 -2.49
N SER A 111 1.19 6.85 -2.75
CA SER A 111 1.85 6.31 -3.97
C SER A 111 3.31 6.72 -4.09
N THR A 112 3.77 7.63 -3.24
CA THR A 112 5.05 8.31 -3.42
C THR A 112 6.21 7.59 -2.73
N ASP A 113 7.42 7.96 -3.12
CA ASP A 113 8.64 7.52 -2.43
C ASP A 113 8.95 8.36 -1.18
N TYR A 114 8.01 9.14 -0.64
CA TYR A 114 8.23 9.89 0.59
C TYR A 114 8.03 9.01 1.83
N SER A 115 8.66 9.39 2.95
CA SER A 115 8.65 8.58 4.18
C SER A 115 7.25 8.36 4.76
N TYR A 116 6.32 9.29 4.55
CA TYR A 116 4.95 9.18 5.04
C TYR A 116 4.17 8.06 4.36
N ASP A 117 4.54 7.66 3.13
CA ASP A 117 3.90 6.56 2.40
C ASP A 117 4.60 5.21 2.62
N LYS A 118 5.85 5.23 3.10
CA LYS A 118 6.69 4.02 3.09
C LYS A 118 7.12 3.51 4.45
N GLN A 119 7.18 4.35 5.48
CA GLN A 119 7.63 3.88 6.80
C GLN A 119 6.51 3.10 7.46
N ILE A 120 6.73 1.82 7.70
CA ILE A 120 5.75 0.89 8.24
C ILE A 120 6.38 0.13 9.43
N PRO A 121 5.59 -0.29 10.43
CA PRO A 121 6.07 -1.24 11.42
C PRO A 121 6.03 -2.66 10.85
N ILE A 122 6.99 -3.50 11.23
CA ILE A 122 6.87 -4.96 11.11
C ILE A 122 7.14 -5.57 12.48
N LEU A 123 6.28 -6.49 12.94
CA LEU A 123 6.53 -7.28 14.14
C LEU A 123 6.31 -8.76 13.89
N PHE A 124 7.13 -9.58 14.54
CA PHE A 124 7.00 -11.03 14.60
C PHE A 124 6.83 -11.46 16.06
N TYR A 125 5.67 -12.02 16.39
CA TYR A 125 5.32 -12.55 17.69
C TYR A 125 5.30 -14.09 17.63
N GLY A 126 5.85 -14.73 18.65
CA GLY A 126 5.95 -16.19 18.75
C GLY A 126 7.21 -16.59 19.49
N ASP A 127 7.11 -16.79 20.81
CA ASP A 127 8.26 -16.93 21.71
C ASP A 127 9.17 -18.11 21.38
N LYS A 128 8.61 -19.17 20.79
CA LYS A 128 9.36 -20.36 20.35
C LYS A 128 10.25 -20.08 19.13
N TRP A 129 9.83 -19.17 18.25
CA TRP A 129 10.47 -18.95 16.94
C TRP A 129 11.27 -17.66 16.85
N PHE A 130 10.92 -16.65 17.65
CA PHE A 130 11.50 -15.32 17.52
C PHE A 130 12.19 -14.81 18.79
N GLN A 131 13.35 -14.17 18.60
CA GLN A 131 14.06 -13.40 19.60
C GLN A 131 13.40 -12.03 19.77
N LYS A 132 12.76 -11.82 20.92
CA LYS A 132 12.13 -10.54 21.28
C LYS A 132 13.18 -9.44 21.32
N GLY A 133 12.82 -8.26 20.79
CA GLY A 133 13.72 -7.12 20.77
C GLY A 133 13.25 -6.03 19.82
N VAL A 134 13.85 -4.85 19.94
CA VAL A 134 13.67 -3.76 18.99
C VAL A 134 14.86 -3.74 18.04
N TYR A 135 14.60 -3.95 16.76
CA TYR A 135 15.60 -4.04 15.70
C TYR A 135 15.53 -2.77 14.85
N SER A 136 16.50 -1.87 15.02
CA SER A 136 16.48 -0.53 14.41
C SER A 136 16.85 -0.49 12.93
N GLU A 137 17.23 -1.63 12.36
CA GLU A 137 17.59 -1.77 10.95
C GLU A 137 16.41 -1.45 10.03
N LYS A 138 16.73 -0.92 8.85
CA LYS A 138 15.75 -0.69 7.79
C LYS A 138 15.63 -1.92 6.95
N ILE A 139 14.48 -2.58 7.03
CA ILE A 139 14.17 -3.78 6.25
C ILE A 139 13.00 -3.54 5.31
N PRO A 140 13.03 -4.09 4.09
CA PRO A 140 11.88 -4.06 3.21
C PRO A 140 10.86 -5.13 3.62
N GLN A 141 9.55 -4.88 3.43
CA GLN A 141 8.50 -5.86 3.74
C GLN A 141 8.63 -7.19 2.98
N GLN A 142 9.39 -7.21 1.87
CA GLN A 142 9.78 -8.42 1.12
C GLN A 142 10.43 -9.51 2.00
N LYS A 143 10.98 -9.14 3.17
CA LYS A 143 11.58 -10.11 4.10
C LYS A 143 10.56 -10.94 4.89
N ILE A 144 9.26 -10.61 4.87
CA ILE A 144 8.23 -11.33 5.62
C ILE A 144 8.07 -12.76 5.12
N ALA A 145 7.71 -12.96 3.85
CA ALA A 145 7.47 -14.30 3.30
C ALA A 145 8.69 -15.25 3.43
N PRO A 146 9.94 -14.85 3.10
CA PRO A 146 11.12 -15.69 3.32
C PRO A 146 11.35 -16.05 4.80
N THR A 147 11.07 -15.12 5.72
CA THR A 147 11.19 -15.38 7.16
C THR A 147 10.17 -16.39 7.64
N LEU A 148 8.92 -16.29 7.18
CA LEU A 148 7.87 -17.25 7.52
C LEU A 148 8.10 -18.62 6.85
N ALA A 149 8.55 -18.67 5.59
CA ALA A 149 8.97 -19.91 4.93
C ALA A 149 10.05 -20.66 5.74
N LYS A 150 11.02 -19.91 6.30
CA LYS A 150 12.04 -20.47 7.18
C LYS A 150 11.46 -21.08 8.45
N ILE A 151 10.41 -20.49 9.03
CA ILE A 151 9.72 -21.04 10.22
C ILE A 151 9.02 -22.37 9.91
N ILE A 152 8.40 -22.48 8.73
CA ILE A 152 7.63 -23.67 8.34
C ILE A 152 8.45 -24.69 7.54
N ASN A 153 9.76 -24.48 7.42
CA ASN A 153 10.70 -25.34 6.71
C ASN A 153 10.34 -25.60 5.22
N THR A 154 9.75 -24.60 4.56
CA THR A 154 9.47 -24.62 3.13
C THR A 154 10.55 -23.83 2.36
N PRO A 155 10.69 -24.05 1.05
CA PRO A 155 11.39 -23.09 0.19
C PRO A 155 10.76 -21.69 0.33
N LYS A 156 11.56 -20.63 0.18
CA LYS A 156 10.97 -19.30 -0.02
C LYS A 156 10.29 -19.22 -1.39
N PRO A 157 9.30 -18.32 -1.58
CA PRO A 157 8.65 -18.18 -2.88
C PRO A 157 9.65 -17.83 -4.01
N ASN A 158 9.37 -18.32 -5.22
CA ASN A 158 10.31 -18.26 -6.34
C ASN A 158 10.72 -16.83 -6.76
N GLY A 159 9.86 -15.84 -6.55
CA GLY A 159 10.11 -14.42 -6.83
C GLY A 159 10.90 -13.68 -5.75
N ALA A 160 11.07 -14.27 -4.56
CA ALA A 160 11.65 -13.58 -3.42
C ALA A 160 13.15 -13.36 -3.57
N LYS A 161 13.57 -12.09 -3.70
CA LYS A 161 15.00 -11.71 -3.81
C LYS A 161 15.69 -11.58 -2.47
N GLU A 162 14.94 -11.16 -1.46
CA GLU A 162 15.46 -11.01 -0.11
C GLU A 162 15.67 -12.37 0.59
N SER A 163 16.60 -12.37 1.56
CA SER A 163 16.74 -13.46 2.52
C SER A 163 15.86 -13.22 3.75
N GLU A 164 15.62 -14.29 4.50
CA GLU A 164 15.02 -14.27 5.83
C GLU A 164 15.77 -13.38 6.83
N LEU A 165 15.08 -12.98 7.89
CA LEU A 165 15.62 -12.21 9.00
C LEU A 165 16.31 -13.14 10.02
N SER A 166 17.45 -13.73 9.66
CA SER A 166 18.17 -14.69 10.51
C SER A 166 18.43 -14.21 11.96
N GLN A 167 18.64 -12.92 12.15
CA GLN A 167 18.94 -12.29 13.44
C GLN A 167 17.80 -12.35 14.45
N ILE A 168 16.55 -12.54 14.01
CA ILE A 168 15.40 -12.68 14.91
C ILE A 168 15.02 -14.13 15.15
N LEU A 169 15.61 -15.09 14.43
CA LEU A 169 15.21 -16.49 14.52
C LEU A 169 15.79 -17.16 15.76
N LYS A 170 15.02 -18.08 16.34
CA LYS A 170 15.47 -19.06 17.33
C LYS A 170 15.59 -20.43 16.68
N GLU A 171 16.47 -21.25 17.22
CA GLU A 171 16.48 -22.67 16.88
C GLU A 171 15.25 -23.34 17.49
N SER A 172 14.32 -23.76 16.64
CA SER A 172 13.14 -24.55 17.00
C SER A 172 12.93 -25.62 15.94
N SER A 173 12.67 -26.85 16.37
CA SER A 173 12.23 -27.95 15.50
C SER A 173 10.71 -28.06 15.42
N GLU A 174 9.96 -27.28 16.20
CA GLU A 174 8.50 -27.29 16.22
C GLU A 174 7.96 -26.38 15.12
N LEU A 175 6.99 -26.87 14.34
CA LEU A 175 6.19 -26.05 13.44
C LEU A 175 5.08 -25.34 14.26
N PRO A 176 4.71 -24.10 13.92
CA PRO A 176 3.48 -23.52 14.44
C PRO A 176 2.26 -24.29 13.90
N GLU A 177 1.19 -24.38 14.68
CA GLU A 177 -0.12 -24.90 14.22
C GLU A 177 -0.82 -23.89 13.31
N ILE A 178 -0.54 -22.59 13.50
CA ILE A 178 -1.07 -21.54 12.64
C ILE A 178 -0.12 -20.34 12.57
N ILE A 179 -0.01 -19.75 11.38
CA ILE A 179 0.58 -18.43 11.17
C ILE A 179 -0.53 -17.44 10.83
N VAL A 180 -0.70 -16.44 11.69
CA VAL A 180 -1.63 -15.34 11.46
C VAL A 180 -0.87 -14.09 11.05
N THR A 181 -1.16 -13.57 9.87
CA THR A 181 -0.60 -12.29 9.40
C THR A 181 -1.72 -11.26 9.28
N ILE A 182 -1.64 -10.20 10.07
CA ILE A 182 -2.55 -9.05 9.99
C ILE A 182 -1.84 -7.87 9.32
N VAL A 183 -2.48 -7.31 8.31
CA VAL A 183 -2.06 -6.07 7.65
C VAL A 183 -3.04 -4.96 8.06
N ILE A 184 -2.55 -3.93 8.75
CA ILE A 184 -3.32 -2.69 8.94
C ILE A 184 -3.07 -1.84 7.71
N ASP A 185 -4.05 -1.78 6.82
CA ASP A 185 -3.92 -1.04 5.58
C ASP A 185 -3.75 0.45 5.86
N GLN A 186 -2.80 1.11 5.19
CA GLN A 186 -2.39 2.48 5.50
C GLN A 186 -1.81 2.67 6.93
N GLY A 187 -1.49 1.58 7.64
CA GLY A 187 -0.93 1.56 8.99
C GLY A 187 0.56 1.98 9.06
N GLY A 188 0.96 3.00 8.33
CA GLY A 188 2.32 3.54 8.38
C GLY A 188 2.61 4.33 9.67
N GLN A 189 3.89 4.64 9.90
CA GLN A 189 4.38 5.35 11.09
C GLN A 189 3.70 6.71 11.33
N GLN A 190 3.17 7.36 10.29
CA GLN A 190 2.40 8.60 10.40
C GLN A 190 1.14 8.40 11.27
N LEU A 191 0.42 7.28 11.12
CA LEU A 191 -0.80 6.99 11.89
C LEU A 191 -0.48 6.78 13.37
N TYR A 192 0.57 6.01 13.68
CA TYR A 192 1.03 5.76 15.05
C TYR A 192 1.55 7.03 15.75
N LYS A 193 2.20 7.93 14.99
CA LYS A 193 2.69 9.22 15.51
C LYS A 193 1.55 10.21 15.75
N ALA A 194 0.54 10.19 14.88
CA ALA A 194 -0.65 11.03 15.03
C ALA A 194 -1.40 10.69 16.31
N HIS A 195 -1.59 9.38 16.55
CA HIS A 195 -2.48 8.86 17.59
C HIS A 195 -1.77 7.94 18.59
N PRO A 196 -0.77 8.45 19.35
CA PRO A 196 0.11 7.63 20.21
C PRO A 196 -0.60 6.89 21.35
N ASN A 197 -1.83 7.30 21.69
CA ASN A 197 -2.63 6.70 22.77
C ASN A 197 -3.72 5.75 22.24
N SER A 198 -3.82 5.60 20.92
CA SER A 198 -4.91 4.86 20.27
C SER A 198 -4.59 3.41 20.00
N TYR A 199 -3.40 2.92 20.38
CA TYR A 199 -2.98 1.56 20.12
C TYR A 199 -2.34 0.83 21.33
N PRO A 200 -2.97 0.84 22.53
CA PRO A 200 -2.38 0.20 23.71
C PRO A 200 -2.14 -1.31 23.55
N ASN A 201 -2.99 -2.05 22.82
CA ASN A 201 -2.83 -3.48 22.64
C ASN A 201 -1.65 -3.79 21.70
N ILE A 202 -1.60 -3.15 20.53
CA ILE A 202 -0.48 -3.27 19.58
C ILE A 202 0.82 -2.82 20.24
N LYS A 203 0.82 -1.76 21.05
CA LYS A 203 2.01 -1.33 21.80
C LYS A 203 2.49 -2.42 22.77
N SER A 204 1.57 -3.11 23.45
CA SER A 204 1.89 -4.28 24.29
C SER A 204 2.40 -5.48 23.48
N ILE A 205 1.91 -5.66 22.26
CA ILE A 205 2.40 -6.70 21.33
C ILE A 205 3.82 -6.36 20.87
N MET A 206 4.08 -5.12 20.42
CA MET A 206 5.41 -4.65 20.02
C MET A 206 6.47 -4.93 21.09
N ALA A 207 6.15 -4.69 22.36
CA ALA A 207 7.05 -4.95 23.49
C ALA A 207 7.38 -6.44 23.71
N ARG A 208 6.59 -7.35 23.15
CA ARG A 208 6.73 -8.81 23.29
C ARG A 208 7.12 -9.50 21.98
N SER A 209 7.47 -8.73 20.96
CA SER A 209 7.79 -9.23 19.61
C SER A 209 9.24 -8.95 19.22
N ALA A 210 9.70 -9.56 18.14
CA ALA A 210 10.77 -8.98 17.33
C ALA A 210 10.18 -7.82 16.53
N TYR A 211 10.49 -6.58 16.89
CA TYR A 211 9.86 -5.36 16.36
C TYR A 211 10.85 -4.51 15.55
N PHE A 212 10.47 -4.21 14.31
CA PHE A 212 11.20 -3.35 13.39
C PHE A 212 10.46 -2.02 13.20
N PRO A 213 10.78 -0.97 13.98
CA PRO A 213 10.13 0.34 13.85
C PRO A 213 10.48 1.06 12.54
N ASN A 214 11.62 0.71 11.94
CA ASN A 214 12.17 1.39 10.75
C ASN A 214 12.02 0.56 9.47
N ALA A 215 11.15 -0.46 9.48
CA ALA A 215 10.81 -1.17 8.26
C ALA A 215 10.18 -0.24 7.22
N GLU A 216 10.29 -0.61 5.95
CA GLU A 216 9.81 0.22 4.87
C GLU A 216 9.19 -0.56 3.72
N VAL A 217 8.34 0.15 2.98
CA VAL A 217 7.92 -0.23 1.65
C VAL A 217 9.15 -0.28 0.74
N GLY A 218 9.46 -1.50 0.31
CA GLY A 218 10.63 -1.80 -0.50
C GLY A 218 10.47 -1.36 -1.96
N HIS A 219 9.26 -1.12 -2.46
CA HIS A 219 9.02 -0.77 -3.86
C HIS A 219 8.63 0.71 -4.03
N LEU A 220 8.58 1.16 -5.28
CA LEU A 220 7.84 2.36 -5.68
C LEU A 220 6.35 2.05 -5.81
N ASP A 221 5.54 3.10 -5.96
CA ASP A 221 4.08 3.04 -5.93
C ASP A 221 3.60 2.28 -4.70
N ALA A 222 3.65 2.97 -3.55
CA ALA A 222 3.20 2.47 -2.26
C ALA A 222 1.67 2.29 -2.23
N HIS A 223 1.15 1.40 -3.08
CA HIS A 223 -0.25 1.07 -3.27
C HIS A 223 -0.59 -0.27 -2.62
N THR A 224 -1.86 -0.43 -2.22
CA THR A 224 -2.38 -1.64 -1.58
C THR A 224 -1.99 -2.95 -2.28
N ALA A 225 -2.25 -3.10 -3.59
CA ALA A 225 -1.96 -4.33 -4.33
C ALA A 225 -0.46 -4.68 -4.29
N VAL A 226 0.37 -3.67 -4.50
CA VAL A 226 1.82 -3.81 -4.56
C VAL A 226 2.37 -4.22 -3.19
N GLY A 227 1.86 -3.57 -2.13
CA GLY A 227 2.25 -3.85 -0.76
C GLY A 227 1.85 -5.26 -0.31
N HIS A 228 0.61 -5.68 -0.59
CA HIS A 228 0.12 -7.01 -0.26
C HIS A 228 0.84 -8.11 -1.05
N ALA A 229 1.07 -7.91 -2.36
CA ALA A 229 1.88 -8.81 -3.15
C ALA A 229 3.31 -8.92 -2.61
N ALA A 230 3.92 -7.82 -2.17
CA ALA A 230 5.25 -7.85 -1.54
C ALA A 230 5.28 -8.63 -0.22
N ILE A 231 4.23 -8.54 0.60
CA ILE A 231 4.10 -9.30 1.85
C ILE A 231 3.92 -10.80 1.55
N GLY A 232 3.02 -11.15 0.64
CA GLY A 232 2.69 -12.53 0.31
C GLY A 232 3.78 -13.27 -0.47
N THR A 233 4.43 -12.61 -1.42
CA THR A 233 5.44 -13.24 -2.31
C THR A 233 6.88 -13.04 -1.84
N GLY A 234 7.16 -12.00 -1.03
CA GLY A 234 8.53 -11.56 -0.76
C GLY A 234 9.26 -11.00 -1.99
N ALA A 235 8.56 -10.82 -3.11
CA ALA A 235 9.11 -10.35 -4.38
C ALA A 235 8.90 -8.84 -4.56
N TYR A 236 9.67 -8.24 -5.48
CA TYR A 236 9.44 -6.86 -5.92
C TYR A 236 8.53 -6.83 -7.17
N PRO A 237 7.95 -5.67 -7.54
CA PRO A 237 7.02 -5.57 -8.65
C PRO A 237 7.57 -6.06 -10.00
N ARG A 238 8.87 -5.92 -10.21
CA ARG A 238 9.53 -6.43 -11.43
C ARG A 238 9.40 -7.94 -11.56
N GLU A 239 9.49 -8.67 -10.46
CA GLU A 239 9.34 -10.12 -10.43
C GLU A 239 7.86 -10.53 -10.43
N ASN A 240 7.06 -9.99 -9.51
CA ASN A 240 5.68 -10.45 -9.32
C ASN A 240 4.66 -9.85 -10.30
N GLY A 241 5.03 -8.80 -11.05
CA GLY A 241 4.17 -8.16 -12.06
C GLY A 241 3.19 -7.10 -11.52
N VAL A 242 3.07 -6.96 -10.20
CA VAL A 242 2.07 -6.10 -9.56
C VAL A 242 2.67 -4.72 -9.32
N VAL A 243 2.42 -3.78 -10.23
CA VAL A 243 3.01 -2.43 -10.19
C VAL A 243 2.08 -1.31 -9.72
N GLY A 244 0.79 -1.61 -9.52
CA GLY A 244 -0.18 -0.63 -9.04
C GLY A 244 -1.54 -1.24 -8.77
N ASN A 245 -2.43 -0.46 -8.16
CA ASN A 245 -3.84 -0.85 -8.01
C ASN A 245 -4.58 -0.71 -9.34
N THR A 246 -4.41 0.45 -9.96
CA THR A 246 -5.23 0.94 -11.05
C THR A 246 -4.35 1.34 -12.22
N PHE A 247 -4.79 1.00 -13.42
CA PHE A 247 -4.16 1.36 -14.67
C PHE A 247 -5.09 2.27 -15.47
N TYR A 248 -4.51 3.31 -16.05
CA TYR A 248 -5.22 4.31 -16.82
C TYR A 248 -4.72 4.31 -18.26
N THR A 249 -5.64 4.31 -19.21
CA THR A 249 -5.34 4.45 -20.64
C THR A 249 -6.25 5.51 -21.27
N LEU A 250 -5.84 6.03 -22.42
CA LEU A 250 -6.65 6.93 -23.24
C LEU A 250 -6.72 6.36 -24.67
N GLU A 251 -7.89 5.90 -25.07
CA GLU A 251 -8.12 5.26 -26.37
C GLU A 251 -9.21 6.03 -27.13
N ASN A 252 -8.89 6.48 -28.35
CA ASN A 252 -9.81 7.26 -29.20
C ASN A 252 -10.44 8.46 -28.46
N GLY A 253 -9.64 9.15 -27.64
CA GLY A 253 -10.05 10.28 -26.81
C GLY A 253 -10.90 9.93 -25.58
N LYS A 254 -11.12 8.64 -25.28
CA LYS A 254 -11.86 8.17 -24.11
C LYS A 254 -10.90 7.66 -23.04
N PHE A 255 -11.13 8.10 -21.81
CA PHE A 255 -10.34 7.67 -20.65
C PHE A 255 -10.90 6.35 -20.12
N HIS A 256 -10.01 5.39 -19.90
CA HIS A 256 -10.35 4.07 -19.38
C HIS A 256 -9.55 3.79 -18.11
N GLN A 257 -10.21 3.08 -17.19
CA GLN A 257 -9.64 2.61 -15.95
C GLN A 257 -9.80 1.10 -15.88
N SER A 258 -8.74 0.39 -15.49
CA SER A 258 -8.78 -1.03 -15.12
C SER A 258 -8.07 -1.25 -13.78
N GLU A 259 -8.44 -2.31 -13.08
CA GLU A 259 -7.85 -2.68 -11.80
C GLU A 259 -7.02 -3.96 -11.94
N ILE A 260 -5.96 -4.07 -11.15
CA ILE A 260 -5.15 -5.29 -11.07
C ILE A 260 -6.02 -6.48 -10.65
N TYR A 261 -5.80 -7.64 -11.29
CA TYR A 261 -6.56 -8.88 -11.12
C TYR A 261 -8.03 -8.84 -11.56
N SER A 262 -8.59 -7.69 -11.93
CA SER A 262 -10.01 -7.58 -12.27
C SER A 262 -10.20 -6.70 -13.50
N HIS A 263 -10.39 -7.37 -14.64
CA HIS A 263 -10.87 -6.71 -15.86
C HIS A 263 -12.40 -6.53 -15.84
N ASP A 264 -13.09 -7.32 -15.00
CA ASP A 264 -14.52 -7.27 -14.62
C ASP A 264 -14.63 -7.95 -13.23
N GLU A 265 -15.43 -7.44 -12.28
CA GLU A 265 -15.55 -8.02 -10.92
C GLU A 265 -16.04 -9.48 -10.92
N THR A 266 -16.57 -9.96 -12.06
CA THR A 266 -16.95 -11.36 -12.28
C THR A 266 -15.85 -12.24 -12.91
N ASN A 267 -14.77 -11.64 -13.42
CA ASN A 267 -13.70 -12.34 -14.11
C ASN A 267 -12.34 -11.93 -13.54
N VAL A 268 -11.93 -12.61 -12.46
CA VAL A 268 -10.58 -12.47 -11.90
C VAL A 268 -9.54 -12.99 -12.90
N ASN A 269 -8.44 -12.25 -13.06
CA ASN A 269 -7.26 -12.66 -13.80
C ASN A 269 -6.09 -12.85 -12.83
N ILE A 270 -5.98 -14.04 -12.27
CA ILE A 270 -4.91 -14.41 -11.34
C ILE A 270 -3.52 -14.48 -12.00
N SER A 271 -3.44 -14.50 -13.34
CA SER A 271 -2.15 -14.52 -14.05
C SER A 271 -1.40 -13.18 -14.00
N ASP A 272 -2.06 -12.12 -13.54
CA ASP A 272 -1.41 -10.84 -13.26
C ASP A 272 -0.38 -10.96 -12.11
N LEU A 273 -0.58 -11.91 -11.18
CA LEU A 273 0.43 -12.31 -10.21
C LEU A 273 1.36 -13.34 -10.86
N ARG A 274 2.64 -12.99 -11.03
CA ARG A 274 3.59 -13.80 -11.83
C ARG A 274 4.47 -14.73 -11.01
N THR A 275 4.43 -14.60 -9.70
CA THR A 275 5.29 -15.34 -8.77
C THR A 275 4.46 -15.93 -7.65
N GLU A 276 4.87 -17.08 -7.16
CA GLU A 276 4.24 -17.75 -6.03
C GLU A 276 4.20 -16.84 -4.79
N THR A 277 3.14 -16.96 -4.03
CA THR A 277 3.06 -16.49 -2.64
C THR A 277 3.60 -17.56 -1.70
N LEU A 278 3.81 -17.19 -0.43
CA LEU A 278 4.05 -18.16 0.64
C LEU A 278 2.90 -19.17 0.76
N ALA A 279 1.66 -18.73 0.53
CA ALA A 279 0.50 -19.62 0.54
C ALA A 279 0.64 -20.71 -0.54
N ASP A 280 0.92 -20.33 -1.79
CA ASP A 280 1.12 -21.29 -2.89
C ASP A 280 2.24 -22.30 -2.57
N VAL A 281 3.37 -21.81 -2.06
CA VAL A 281 4.54 -22.66 -1.78
C VAL A 281 4.27 -23.61 -0.63
N ALA A 282 3.68 -23.12 0.45
CA ALA A 282 3.35 -23.95 1.61
C ALA A 282 2.31 -25.00 1.23
N ASP A 283 1.24 -24.59 0.54
CA ASP A 283 0.14 -25.47 0.18
C ASP A 283 0.63 -26.67 -0.65
N LEU A 284 1.39 -26.39 -1.72
CA LEU A 284 2.02 -27.42 -2.55
C LEU A 284 3.03 -28.28 -1.77
N TYR A 285 3.85 -27.67 -0.89
CA TYR A 285 4.86 -28.39 -0.12
C TYR A 285 4.22 -29.42 0.83
N PHE A 286 3.11 -29.05 1.49
CA PHE A 286 2.35 -29.91 2.38
C PHE A 286 1.26 -30.73 1.67
N LYS A 287 1.26 -30.74 0.32
CA LYS A 287 0.35 -31.53 -0.51
C LYS A 287 -1.13 -31.21 -0.25
N ASN A 288 -1.43 -29.91 -0.13
CA ASN A 288 -2.76 -29.35 0.08
C ASN A 288 -3.44 -29.85 1.36
N GLN A 289 -2.64 -30.09 2.41
CA GLN A 289 -3.16 -30.52 3.70
C GLN A 289 -3.33 -29.38 4.70
N LEU A 290 -2.74 -28.21 4.46
CA LEU A 290 -2.98 -27.03 5.29
C LEU A 290 -4.23 -26.28 4.81
N GLU A 291 -4.81 -25.45 5.65
CA GLU A 291 -5.87 -24.52 5.25
C GLU A 291 -5.26 -23.12 5.03
N VAL A 292 -5.47 -22.54 3.85
CA VAL A 292 -5.17 -21.13 3.58
C VAL A 292 -6.46 -20.31 3.67
N ILE A 293 -6.41 -19.26 4.49
CA ILE A 293 -7.48 -18.25 4.62
C ILE A 293 -6.87 -16.90 4.27
N SER A 294 -7.43 -16.19 3.30
CA SER A 294 -7.06 -14.81 2.97
C SER A 294 -8.29 -13.92 2.87
N GLN A 295 -8.45 -13.07 3.87
CA GLN A 295 -9.60 -12.18 4.04
C GLN A 295 -9.18 -10.71 3.92
N ALA A 296 -9.82 -9.98 3.02
CA ALA A 296 -9.71 -8.53 2.96
C ALA A 296 -10.96 -7.92 2.32
N TYR A 297 -11.32 -6.69 2.68
CA TYR A 297 -12.29 -5.91 1.90
C TYR A 297 -11.92 -5.89 0.39
N ALA A 298 -10.65 -5.66 0.06
CA ALA A 298 -10.21 -5.49 -1.31
C ALA A 298 -9.67 -6.80 -1.92
N LEU A 299 -10.24 -7.20 -3.08
CA LEU A 299 -9.78 -8.33 -3.90
C LEU A 299 -8.25 -8.38 -4.03
N ARG A 300 -7.64 -7.24 -4.40
CA ARG A 300 -6.19 -7.13 -4.61
C ARG A 300 -5.33 -7.40 -3.38
N ALA A 301 -5.87 -7.17 -2.18
CA ALA A 301 -5.19 -7.50 -0.93
C ALA A 301 -5.31 -9.01 -0.62
N SER A 302 -6.50 -9.60 -0.80
CA SER A 302 -6.72 -11.04 -0.61
C SER A 302 -5.86 -11.88 -1.53
N ILE A 303 -5.82 -11.57 -2.84
CA ILE A 303 -5.02 -12.33 -3.82
C ILE A 303 -3.52 -12.15 -3.58
N GLY A 304 -3.07 -10.92 -3.26
CA GLY A 304 -1.65 -10.63 -3.06
C GLY A 304 -0.99 -11.47 -1.96
N MET A 305 -1.76 -11.96 -0.99
CA MET A 305 -1.29 -12.85 0.07
C MET A 305 -1.77 -14.31 -0.09
N GLY A 306 -2.96 -14.51 -0.65
CA GLY A 306 -3.60 -15.83 -0.79
C GLY A 306 -3.15 -16.63 -2.02
N GLY A 307 -2.52 -16.00 -3.01
CA GLY A 307 -1.95 -16.70 -4.15
C GLY A 307 -2.96 -17.09 -5.22
N HIS A 308 -2.64 -18.14 -5.97
CA HIS A 308 -3.25 -18.43 -7.27
C HIS A 308 -4.47 -19.36 -7.20
N GLY A 309 -4.63 -20.12 -6.12
CA GLY A 309 -5.71 -21.11 -5.99
C GLY A 309 -5.68 -22.17 -7.10
N PHE A 310 -6.82 -22.82 -7.33
CA PHE A 310 -6.93 -24.04 -8.12
C PHE A 310 -6.65 -23.83 -9.61
N GLY A 311 -5.78 -24.67 -10.17
CA GLY A 311 -5.67 -24.86 -11.62
C GLY A 311 -4.73 -23.90 -12.36
N GLN A 312 -4.21 -22.88 -11.69
CA GLN A 312 -3.22 -21.96 -12.27
C GLN A 312 -1.78 -22.46 -12.08
N LEU A 313 -1.50 -23.01 -10.91
CA LEU A 313 -0.29 -23.73 -10.61
C LEU A 313 -0.63 -25.22 -10.59
N SER A 314 0.29 -26.05 -11.10
CA SER A 314 0.03 -27.49 -11.15
C SER A 314 -0.01 -28.06 -9.74
N GLY A 315 -1.15 -28.64 -9.36
CA GLY A 315 -1.33 -29.33 -8.09
C GLY A 315 -1.99 -28.50 -6.98
N THR A 316 -2.26 -27.21 -7.17
CA THR A 316 -2.98 -26.39 -6.17
C THR A 316 -4.44 -26.77 -6.06
N ASP A 317 -5.05 -26.52 -4.90
CA ASP A 317 -6.48 -26.70 -4.66
C ASP A 317 -7.23 -25.37 -4.43
N LYS A 318 -8.44 -25.44 -3.85
CA LYS A 318 -9.29 -24.27 -3.63
C LYS A 318 -9.21 -23.77 -2.20
N ASP A 319 -8.27 -22.87 -1.96
CA ASP A 319 -8.13 -22.10 -0.73
C ASP A 319 -9.27 -21.12 -0.45
N TYR A 320 -9.40 -20.64 0.78
CA TYR A 320 -10.37 -19.62 1.15
C TYR A 320 -9.83 -18.21 0.93
N VAL A 321 -9.84 -17.76 -0.33
CA VAL A 321 -9.51 -16.37 -0.71
C VAL A 321 -10.78 -15.65 -1.11
N TYR A 322 -11.16 -14.64 -0.35
CA TYR A 322 -12.44 -13.93 -0.53
C TYR A 322 -12.33 -12.45 -0.14
N TRP A 323 -13.24 -11.65 -0.67
CA TRP A 323 -13.27 -10.20 -0.51
C TRP A 323 -14.68 -9.63 -0.48
N LEU A 324 -14.83 -8.35 -0.19
CA LEU A 324 -16.13 -7.68 -0.18
C LEU A 324 -16.46 -7.09 -1.55
N ASP A 325 -17.72 -7.25 -1.93
CA ASP A 325 -18.30 -6.69 -3.13
C ASP A 325 -19.17 -5.47 -2.78
N ALA A 326 -18.79 -4.33 -3.35
CA ALA A 326 -19.44 -3.05 -3.08
C ALA A 326 -20.86 -2.95 -3.68
N HIS A 327 -21.17 -3.75 -4.71
CA HIS A 327 -22.47 -3.74 -5.37
C HIS A 327 -23.53 -4.44 -4.50
N ASP A 328 -23.22 -5.65 -4.04
CA ASP A 328 -24.17 -6.50 -3.31
C ASP A 328 -24.06 -6.38 -1.79
N CYS A 329 -23.03 -5.69 -1.29
CA CYS A 329 -22.77 -5.54 0.15
C CYS A 329 -22.57 -6.90 0.84
N LYS A 330 -21.82 -7.78 0.19
CA LYS A 330 -21.56 -9.17 0.61
C LYS A 330 -20.11 -9.55 0.37
N TRP A 331 -19.66 -10.58 1.06
CA TRP A 331 -18.44 -11.28 0.71
C TRP A 331 -18.64 -12.07 -0.59
N LYS A 332 -17.57 -12.21 -1.38
CA LYS A 332 -17.51 -12.97 -2.63
C LYS A 332 -16.14 -13.61 -2.80
N SER A 333 -16.09 -14.57 -3.70
CA SER A 333 -14.88 -15.27 -4.15
C SER A 333 -15.06 -15.64 -5.61
N ASP A 334 -13.96 -15.76 -6.36
CA ASP A 334 -13.99 -16.37 -7.67
C ASP A 334 -13.90 -17.89 -7.55
N VAL A 335 -15.06 -18.54 -7.60
CA VAL A 335 -15.20 -19.99 -7.38
C VAL A 335 -14.52 -20.85 -8.44
N ARG A 336 -13.99 -20.25 -9.52
CA ARG A 336 -13.10 -20.96 -10.47
C ARG A 336 -11.81 -21.38 -9.76
N TYR A 337 -11.29 -20.53 -8.88
CA TYR A 337 -9.98 -20.67 -8.25
C TYR A 337 -10.06 -20.98 -6.74
N TYR A 338 -11.09 -20.50 -6.05
CA TYR A 338 -11.11 -20.50 -4.59
C TYR A 338 -12.41 -21.07 -4.01
N SER A 339 -12.37 -21.44 -2.73
CA SER A 339 -13.53 -21.83 -1.93
C SER A 339 -14.19 -20.60 -1.30
N TYR A 340 -15.53 -20.59 -1.24
CA TYR A 340 -16.29 -19.54 -0.56
C TYR A 340 -16.91 -20.06 0.75
N PRO A 341 -16.71 -19.37 1.88
CA PRO A 341 -17.34 -19.74 3.15
C PRO A 341 -18.76 -19.17 3.24
N GLU A 342 -19.80 -19.98 3.00
CA GLU A 342 -21.21 -19.51 2.95
C GLU A 342 -21.68 -18.74 4.20
N PHE A 343 -21.17 -19.06 5.39
CA PHE A 343 -21.51 -18.33 6.61
C PHE A 343 -20.98 -16.89 6.63
N ALA A 344 -20.06 -16.51 5.74
CA ALA A 344 -19.63 -15.12 5.57
C ALA A 344 -20.78 -14.21 5.12
N ASN A 345 -21.85 -14.78 4.54
CA ASN A 345 -23.05 -14.02 4.19
C ASN A 345 -23.75 -13.41 5.43
N GLU A 346 -23.52 -13.95 6.63
CA GLU A 346 -24.02 -13.37 7.90
C GLU A 346 -23.27 -12.10 8.31
N PHE A 347 -22.13 -11.81 7.68
CA PHE A 347 -21.25 -10.68 7.97
C PHE A 347 -21.38 -9.60 6.90
N SER A 348 -22.60 -9.06 6.72
CA SER A 348 -22.88 -8.03 5.72
C SER A 348 -22.49 -6.63 6.21
N PRO A 349 -21.63 -5.89 5.48
CA PRO A 349 -21.25 -4.52 5.83
C PRO A 349 -22.45 -3.56 5.87
N CYS A 350 -23.38 -3.70 4.91
CA CYS A 350 -24.58 -2.86 4.88
C CYS A 350 -25.49 -3.11 6.08
N GLU A 351 -25.76 -4.37 6.43
CA GLU A 351 -26.61 -4.70 7.58
C GLU A 351 -25.95 -4.26 8.88
N ASN A 352 -24.64 -4.47 8.99
CA ASN A 352 -23.83 -3.97 10.10
C ASN A 352 -23.92 -2.44 10.23
N PHE A 353 -23.83 -1.70 9.12
CA PHE A 353 -23.94 -0.25 9.12
C PHE A 353 -25.33 0.23 9.52
N ILE A 354 -26.40 -0.37 8.96
CA ILE A 354 -27.80 -0.03 9.30
C ILE A 354 -28.06 -0.25 10.79
N LEU A 355 -27.58 -1.37 11.33
CA LEU A 355 -27.77 -1.75 12.73
C LEU A 355 -27.05 -0.79 13.69
N ASN A 356 -25.81 -0.41 13.36
CA ASN A 356 -24.97 0.38 14.27
C ASN A 356 -25.09 1.90 14.08
N TYR A 357 -25.59 2.37 12.92
CA TYR A 357 -25.78 3.78 12.61
C TYR A 357 -27.21 4.07 12.11
N PRO A 358 -28.26 3.75 12.90
CA PRO A 358 -29.66 3.87 12.46
C PRO A 358 -30.08 5.32 12.18
N ASN A 359 -29.42 6.30 12.79
CA ASN A 359 -29.65 7.73 12.57
C ASN A 359 -28.71 8.33 11.52
N GLY A 360 -27.94 7.49 10.82
CA GLY A 360 -26.89 7.90 9.91
C GLY A 360 -25.52 8.10 10.57
N TRP A 361 -24.53 8.34 9.73
CA TRP A 361 -23.14 8.58 10.12
C TRP A 361 -22.53 9.66 9.21
N LYS A 362 -22.05 10.76 9.81
CA LYS A 362 -21.53 11.93 9.08
C LYS A 362 -22.57 12.47 8.10
N ASP A 363 -22.19 12.62 6.83
CA ASP A 363 -23.03 13.13 5.74
C ASP A 363 -24.02 12.07 5.20
N ILE A 364 -24.04 10.85 5.79
CA ILE A 364 -24.96 9.79 5.42
C ILE A 364 -26.20 9.87 6.34
N HIS A 365 -27.37 10.07 5.73
CA HIS A 365 -28.66 10.06 6.42
C HIS A 365 -29.59 9.04 5.74
N ASN A 366 -30.36 8.30 6.54
CA ASN A 366 -31.33 7.30 6.04
C ASN A 366 -30.72 6.31 5.04
N PHE A 367 -29.57 5.71 5.39
CA PHE A 367 -28.87 4.77 4.53
C PHE A 367 -29.75 3.56 4.18
N ARG A 368 -29.81 3.21 2.90
CA ARG A 368 -30.41 1.97 2.42
C ARG A 368 -29.38 1.16 1.63
N LYS A 369 -29.63 -0.13 1.50
CA LYS A 369 -28.69 -1.05 0.82
C LYS A 369 -28.39 -0.61 -0.61
N GLU A 370 -29.36 -0.03 -1.31
CA GLU A 370 -29.18 0.47 -2.69
C GLU A 370 -28.21 1.66 -2.79
N ASP A 371 -27.91 2.32 -1.66
CA ASP A 371 -26.95 3.40 -1.58
C ASP A 371 -25.51 2.90 -1.36
N SER A 372 -25.28 1.57 -1.25
CA SER A 372 -23.98 0.94 -0.95
C SER A 372 -22.86 1.48 -1.84
N LYS A 373 -23.01 1.38 -3.16
CA LYS A 373 -21.99 1.82 -4.14
C LYS A 373 -21.63 3.30 -3.99
N LYS A 374 -22.59 4.14 -3.59
CA LYS A 374 -22.37 5.59 -3.41
C LYS A 374 -21.55 5.89 -2.15
N TYR A 375 -21.81 5.15 -1.07
CA TYR A 375 -21.23 5.40 0.26
C TYR A 375 -20.23 4.35 0.71
N TRP A 376 -19.82 3.46 -0.18
CA TRP A 376 -19.02 2.28 0.15
C TRP A 376 -17.78 2.63 0.98
N SER A 377 -16.94 3.57 0.52
CA SER A 377 -15.75 3.98 1.26
C SER A 377 -16.07 4.51 2.67
N GLN A 378 -17.20 5.19 2.85
CA GLN A 378 -17.60 5.72 4.15
C GLN A 378 -18.11 4.64 5.09
N ILE A 379 -18.87 3.66 4.58
CA ILE A 379 -19.31 2.48 5.36
C ILE A 379 -18.08 1.70 5.83
N MET A 380 -17.12 1.51 4.94
CA MET A 380 -15.87 0.81 5.23
C MET A 380 -14.94 1.59 6.17
N ALA A 381 -15.07 2.91 6.25
CA ALA A 381 -14.25 3.77 7.11
C ALA A 381 -14.68 3.75 8.60
N THR A 382 -15.65 2.92 8.98
CA THR A 382 -16.21 2.93 10.33
C THR A 382 -15.52 1.94 11.29
N PRO A 383 -15.43 2.24 12.60
CA PRO A 383 -14.95 1.29 13.60
C PRO A 383 -15.75 -0.03 13.59
N LYS A 384 -17.05 0.04 13.34
CA LYS A 384 -17.93 -1.14 13.32
C LYS A 384 -17.65 -2.09 12.17
N GLU A 385 -17.07 -1.60 11.09
CA GLU A 385 -16.61 -2.49 10.02
C GLU A 385 -15.37 -3.29 10.45
N VAL A 386 -14.45 -2.67 11.19
CA VAL A 386 -13.29 -3.38 11.76
C VAL A 386 -13.73 -4.52 12.68
N GLU A 387 -14.73 -4.27 13.52
CA GLU A 387 -15.32 -5.29 14.40
C GLU A 387 -15.96 -6.44 13.61
N LEU A 388 -16.68 -6.12 12.53
CA LEU A 388 -17.31 -7.10 11.65
C LEU A 388 -16.28 -8.01 10.96
N GLU A 389 -15.26 -7.41 10.32
CA GLU A 389 -14.20 -8.15 9.63
C GLU A 389 -13.42 -9.05 10.60
N ALA A 390 -13.06 -8.54 11.78
CA ALA A 390 -12.36 -9.33 12.81
C ALA A 390 -13.22 -10.47 13.36
N GLY A 391 -14.54 -10.25 13.47
CA GLY A 391 -15.50 -11.29 13.83
C GLY A 391 -15.52 -12.44 12.82
N LEU A 392 -15.61 -12.11 11.52
CA LEU A 392 -15.59 -13.11 10.47
C LEU A 392 -14.27 -13.88 10.44
N PHE A 393 -13.15 -13.18 10.61
CA PHE A 393 -11.82 -13.80 10.58
C PHE A 393 -11.66 -14.85 11.69
N LYS A 394 -12.09 -14.55 12.92
CA LYS A 394 -12.12 -15.52 14.02
C LYS A 394 -13.06 -16.69 13.73
N LYS A 395 -14.26 -16.44 13.19
CA LYS A 395 -15.22 -17.50 12.82
C LYS A 395 -14.64 -18.42 11.73
N MET A 396 -13.87 -17.88 10.79
CA MET A 396 -13.19 -18.66 9.77
C MET A 396 -12.15 -19.60 10.35
N ILE A 397 -11.29 -19.12 11.25
CA ILE A 397 -10.33 -19.98 11.96
C ILE A 397 -11.08 -21.05 12.79
N GLU A 398 -12.16 -20.67 13.48
CA GLU A 398 -12.96 -21.62 14.26
C GLU A 398 -13.56 -22.74 13.39
N GLU A 399 -14.24 -22.38 12.30
CA GLU A 399 -14.96 -23.33 11.44
C GLU A 399 -14.05 -24.15 10.53
N LYS A 400 -12.97 -23.56 10.03
CA LYS A 400 -12.11 -24.19 9.02
C LYS A 400 -10.87 -24.85 9.58
N ILE A 401 -10.37 -24.39 10.73
CA ILE A 401 -9.16 -24.94 11.33
C ILE A 401 -9.50 -25.73 12.59
N ILE A 402 -10.11 -25.08 13.59
CA ILE A 402 -10.32 -25.68 14.92
C ILE A 402 -11.34 -26.83 14.86
N LYS A 403 -12.55 -26.59 14.34
CA LYS A 403 -13.62 -27.60 14.26
C LYS A 403 -13.30 -28.75 13.32
N LYS A 404 -12.42 -28.54 12.35
CA LYS A 404 -11.91 -29.60 11.46
C LYS A 404 -10.77 -30.43 12.07
N GLY A 405 -10.27 -30.05 13.25
CA GLY A 405 -9.15 -30.73 13.90
C GLY A 405 -7.79 -30.46 13.26
N LYS A 406 -7.68 -29.46 12.37
CA LYS A 406 -6.43 -29.04 11.72
C LYS A 406 -5.43 -28.45 12.71
N ALA A 407 -5.95 -27.76 13.73
CA ALA A 407 -5.17 -27.27 14.87
C ALA A 407 -4.47 -28.37 15.71
N SER A 408 -4.53 -29.64 15.32
CA SER A 408 -3.87 -30.76 16.02
C SER A 408 -3.20 -31.76 15.08
N ASP A 409 -3.10 -31.45 13.77
CA ASP A 409 -2.45 -32.33 12.78
C ASP A 409 -0.94 -32.07 12.61
N ASN A 410 -0.41 -31.07 13.35
CA ASN A 410 0.98 -30.58 13.29
C ASN A 410 1.37 -29.94 11.95
N LEU A 411 0.41 -29.46 11.16
CA LEU A 411 0.65 -28.65 9.98
C LEU A 411 0.44 -27.16 10.27
N PRO A 412 1.21 -26.27 9.60
CA PRO A 412 1.10 -24.84 9.80
C PRO A 412 0.03 -24.24 8.89
N ASP A 413 -1.20 -24.11 9.38
CA ASP A 413 -2.25 -23.38 8.67
C ASP A 413 -1.86 -21.90 8.48
N LEU A 414 -2.33 -21.29 7.38
CA LEU A 414 -1.99 -19.90 7.04
C LEU A 414 -3.25 -19.04 7.01
N ALA A 415 -3.31 -18.01 7.85
CA ALA A 415 -4.45 -17.11 7.92
C ALA A 415 -4.01 -15.64 7.79
N TYR A 416 -4.49 -14.98 6.74
CA TYR A 416 -4.21 -13.59 6.42
C TYR A 416 -5.47 -12.75 6.59
N MET A 417 -5.34 -11.61 7.28
CA MET A 417 -6.39 -10.61 7.42
C MET A 417 -5.85 -9.23 7.07
N THR A 418 -6.58 -8.48 6.26
CA THR A 418 -6.33 -7.05 6.06
C THR A 418 -7.42 -6.24 6.75
N ILE A 419 -7.03 -5.39 7.71
CA ILE A 419 -7.93 -4.38 8.28
C ILE A 419 -7.85 -3.17 7.37
N LYS A 420 -8.81 -3.01 6.46
CA LYS A 420 -8.77 -1.93 5.46
C LYS A 420 -9.52 -0.66 5.84
N ALA A 421 -10.30 -0.70 6.92
CA ALA A 421 -11.05 0.46 7.39
C ALA A 421 -10.15 1.66 7.73
N THR A 422 -8.92 1.43 8.19
CA THR A 422 -7.94 2.49 8.48
C THR A 422 -7.54 3.27 7.23
N ASP A 423 -7.36 2.58 6.10
CA ASP A 423 -7.12 3.20 4.80
C ASP A 423 -8.32 3.98 4.28
N ALA A 424 -9.52 3.40 4.40
CA ALA A 424 -10.76 4.07 4.02
C ALA A 424 -10.99 5.35 4.84
N ALA A 425 -10.74 5.30 6.15
CA ALA A 425 -10.83 6.46 7.04
C ALA A 425 -9.76 7.50 6.70
N GLY A 426 -8.52 7.08 6.45
CA GLY A 426 -7.43 7.97 6.07
C GLY A 426 -7.68 8.68 4.74
N HIS A 427 -8.11 7.96 3.70
CA HIS A 427 -8.45 8.56 2.41
C HIS A 427 -9.57 9.58 2.51
N TYR A 428 -10.62 9.29 3.29
CA TYR A 428 -11.83 10.11 3.33
C TYR A 428 -11.70 11.30 4.28
N PHE A 429 -11.12 11.11 5.47
CA PHE A 429 -11.06 12.12 6.52
C PHE A 429 -9.64 12.67 6.78
N GLY A 430 -8.60 12.04 6.24
CA GLY A 430 -7.21 12.29 6.64
C GLY A 430 -6.82 11.46 7.86
N TRP A 431 -5.60 10.92 7.87
CA TRP A 431 -5.10 10.12 9.00
C TRP A 431 -4.89 10.97 10.27
N GLU A 432 -4.85 12.29 10.14
CA GLU A 432 -4.76 13.26 11.24
C GLU A 432 -6.08 13.40 12.04
N SER A 433 -7.18 12.90 11.49
CA SER A 433 -8.54 13.13 12.00
C SER A 433 -8.93 12.26 13.18
N LEU A 434 -9.98 12.68 13.90
CA LEU A 434 -10.64 11.90 14.95
C LEU A 434 -11.35 10.68 14.38
N GLU A 435 -11.82 10.72 13.12
CA GLU A 435 -12.38 9.55 12.45
C GLU A 435 -11.31 8.46 12.25
N ALA A 436 -10.13 8.84 11.75
CA ALA A 436 -9.00 7.92 11.65
C ALA A 436 -8.52 7.44 13.02
N GLU A 437 -8.49 8.33 14.04
CA GLU A 437 -8.17 7.95 15.42
C GLU A 437 -9.11 6.85 15.93
N ASN A 438 -10.43 7.04 15.80
CA ASN A 438 -11.44 6.10 16.30
C ASN A 438 -11.38 4.75 15.56
N THR A 439 -11.20 4.77 14.23
CA THR A 439 -11.08 3.53 13.45
C THR A 439 -9.80 2.77 13.80
N PHE A 440 -8.70 3.49 14.05
CA PHE A 440 -7.44 2.89 14.50
C PHE A 440 -7.53 2.32 15.93
N GLN A 441 -8.26 2.98 16.84
CA GLN A 441 -8.54 2.45 18.18
C GLN A 441 -9.29 1.12 18.14
N GLU A 442 -10.27 0.98 17.25
CA GLU A 442 -10.97 -0.28 17.10
C GLU A 442 -10.09 -1.34 16.43
N ALA A 443 -9.23 -0.96 15.47
CA ALA A 443 -8.23 -1.87 14.90
C ALA A 443 -7.28 -2.41 15.97
N ASP A 444 -6.77 -1.56 16.85
CA ASP A 444 -5.95 -1.97 18.00
C ASP A 444 -6.68 -2.98 18.90
N LYS A 445 -7.92 -2.66 19.27
CA LYS A 445 -8.75 -3.54 20.10
C LYS A 445 -8.97 -4.90 19.43
N GLN A 446 -9.32 -4.93 18.15
CA GLN A 446 -9.55 -6.18 17.44
C GLN A 446 -8.28 -7.01 17.25
N VAL A 447 -7.13 -6.37 16.98
CA VAL A 447 -5.83 -7.06 16.97
C VAL A 447 -5.53 -7.70 18.32
N GLY A 448 -5.80 -7.00 19.43
CA GLY A 448 -5.68 -7.56 20.78
C GLY A 448 -6.58 -8.77 21.00
N LEU A 449 -7.86 -8.67 20.60
CA LEU A 449 -8.83 -9.76 20.73
C LEU A 449 -8.50 -10.98 19.87
N ILE A 450 -7.96 -10.78 18.66
CA ILE A 450 -7.48 -11.88 17.81
C ILE A 450 -6.28 -12.56 18.47
N LEU A 451 -5.33 -11.81 19.02
CA LEU A 451 -4.19 -12.42 19.71
C LEU A 451 -4.62 -13.25 20.93
N GLU A 452 -5.58 -12.77 21.73
CA GLU A 452 -6.12 -13.53 22.86
C GLU A 452 -6.92 -14.75 22.41
N PHE A 453 -7.66 -14.66 21.29
CA PHE A 453 -8.30 -15.80 20.65
C PHE A 453 -7.27 -16.86 20.24
N LEU A 454 -6.14 -16.46 19.64
CA LEU A 454 -5.07 -17.39 19.26
C LEU A 454 -4.45 -18.06 20.49
N LYS A 455 -4.15 -17.31 21.55
CA LYS A 455 -3.65 -17.89 22.81
C LYS A 455 -4.61 -18.88 23.43
N SER A 456 -5.91 -18.59 23.40
CA SER A 456 -6.92 -19.45 24.02
C SER A 456 -7.07 -20.80 23.30
N ASN A 457 -6.86 -20.82 21.98
CA ASN A 457 -7.07 -22.02 21.17
C ASN A 457 -5.77 -22.78 20.84
N PHE A 458 -4.65 -22.07 20.67
CA PHE A 458 -3.36 -22.62 20.22
C PHE A 458 -2.27 -22.51 21.30
N SER A 459 -2.55 -21.92 22.46
CA SER A 459 -1.56 -21.67 23.52
C SER A 459 -0.38 -20.84 23.03
N ASP A 460 0.83 -21.41 22.96
CA ASP A 460 2.03 -20.77 22.40
C ASP A 460 2.43 -21.35 21.03
N ARG A 461 1.59 -22.20 20.43
CA ARG A 461 1.87 -22.93 19.19
C ARG A 461 1.47 -22.16 17.93
N PHE A 462 1.56 -20.83 17.96
CA PHE A 462 1.22 -19.98 16.82
C PHE A 462 2.29 -18.90 16.57
N VAL A 463 2.39 -18.48 15.32
CA VAL A 463 3.11 -17.26 14.94
C VAL A 463 2.11 -16.17 14.59
N PHE A 464 2.39 -14.94 15.02
CA PHE A 464 1.60 -13.77 14.70
C PHE A 464 2.47 -12.66 14.11
N VAL A 465 2.11 -12.16 12.93
CA VAL A 465 2.77 -11.05 12.24
C VAL A 465 1.80 -9.89 12.13
N LEU A 466 2.27 -8.68 12.45
CA LEU A 466 1.53 -7.45 12.18
C LEU A 466 2.41 -6.49 11.39
N THR A 467 1.86 -5.94 10.32
CA THR A 467 2.52 -4.95 9.47
C THR A 467 1.49 -3.98 8.88
N ALA A 468 1.98 -3.06 8.06
CA ALA A 468 1.17 -2.36 7.07
C ALA A 468 1.71 -2.63 5.66
N ASP A 469 0.87 -2.40 4.65
CA ASP A 469 1.22 -2.45 3.23
C ASP A 469 1.84 -1.12 2.74
N HIS A 470 1.39 0.00 3.30
CA HIS A 470 1.91 1.35 3.09
C HIS A 470 1.49 2.33 4.19
N GLY A 471 1.94 3.59 4.06
CA GLY A 471 1.47 4.75 4.82
C GLY A 471 0.55 5.66 3.99
N CYS A 472 0.58 6.98 4.22
CA CYS A 472 -0.26 7.95 3.51
C CYS A 472 0.27 9.38 3.57
N ALA A 473 -0.04 10.16 2.53
CA ALA A 473 0.21 11.59 2.51
C ALA A 473 -0.69 12.32 3.53
N PRO A 474 -0.18 13.37 4.21
CA PRO A 474 -1.03 14.27 5.00
C PRO A 474 -2.07 14.95 4.12
N LEU A 475 -3.16 15.42 4.73
CA LEU A 475 -4.13 16.25 4.01
C LEU A 475 -3.44 17.49 3.41
N PRO A 476 -3.63 17.78 2.11
CA PRO A 476 -3.25 19.04 1.48
C PRO A 476 -3.67 20.30 2.24
N GLU A 477 -4.86 20.28 2.86
CA GLU A 477 -5.37 21.37 3.69
C GLU A 477 -4.45 21.66 4.89
N ILE A 478 -3.84 20.62 5.47
CA ILE A 478 -2.89 20.70 6.59
C ILE A 478 -1.48 20.97 6.09
N SER A 479 -1.00 20.22 5.11
CA SER A 479 0.38 20.25 4.63
C SER A 479 0.71 21.38 3.66
N GLY A 480 -0.30 21.98 3.02
CA GLY A 480 -0.14 22.95 1.94
C GLY A 480 0.24 22.32 0.59
N GLY A 481 0.18 20.99 0.48
CA GLY A 481 0.34 20.26 -0.78
C GLY A 481 -0.79 20.57 -1.78
N GLU A 482 -0.60 20.15 -3.01
CA GLU A 482 -1.55 20.34 -4.11
C GLU A 482 -2.13 19.00 -4.58
N ARG A 483 -3.35 19.03 -5.11
CA ARG A 483 -3.93 17.88 -5.84
C ARG A 483 -3.87 18.17 -7.34
N TYR A 484 -3.60 17.14 -8.13
CA TYR A 484 -3.67 17.21 -9.59
C TYR A 484 -4.30 15.92 -10.14
N LEU A 485 -5.15 16.06 -11.15
CA LEU A 485 -5.93 14.94 -11.68
C LEU A 485 -5.17 14.22 -12.78
N ILE A 486 -5.22 12.89 -12.78
CA ILE A 486 -4.64 12.05 -13.86
C ILE A 486 -5.30 12.39 -15.20
N GLU A 487 -6.61 12.65 -15.20
CA GLU A 487 -7.33 13.05 -16.41
C GLU A 487 -6.79 14.36 -16.99
N ASP A 488 -6.41 15.31 -16.14
CA ASP A 488 -5.81 16.58 -16.57
C ASP A 488 -4.33 16.41 -16.96
N PHE A 489 -3.60 15.49 -16.31
CA PHE A 489 -2.26 15.09 -16.72
C PHE A 489 -2.25 14.54 -18.15
N TYR A 490 -3.18 13.65 -18.48
CA TYR A 490 -3.35 13.14 -19.85
C TYR A 490 -3.61 14.26 -20.85
N LYS A 491 -4.55 15.18 -20.54
CA LYS A 491 -4.84 16.34 -21.42
C LYS A 491 -3.61 17.20 -21.64
N GLU A 492 -2.88 17.50 -20.56
CA GLU A 492 -1.71 18.38 -20.61
C GLU A 492 -0.57 17.74 -21.42
N VAL A 493 -0.26 16.47 -21.20
CA VAL A 493 0.77 15.77 -22.00
C VAL A 493 0.35 15.65 -23.47
N ASN A 494 -0.89 15.24 -23.74
CA ASN A 494 -1.38 15.06 -25.11
C ASN A 494 -1.60 16.38 -25.86
N SER A 495 -1.59 17.53 -25.16
CA SER A 495 -1.59 18.85 -25.78
C SER A 495 -0.41 19.05 -26.74
N LEU A 496 0.69 18.29 -26.59
CA LEU A 496 1.84 18.32 -27.50
C LEU A 496 1.49 17.85 -28.94
N LEU A 497 0.44 17.04 -29.10
CA LEU A 497 0.00 16.58 -30.43
C LEU A 497 -0.73 17.69 -31.22
N GLY A 498 -1.26 18.70 -30.52
CA GLY A 498 -1.97 19.83 -31.10
C GLY A 498 -3.19 19.44 -31.95
N SER A 499 -3.58 20.32 -32.87
CA SER A 499 -4.72 20.12 -33.77
C SER A 499 -4.56 18.97 -34.77
N LYS A 500 -3.37 18.36 -34.85
CA LYS A 500 -3.08 17.22 -35.75
C LYS A 500 -3.62 15.90 -35.20
N ASN A 501 -4.00 15.84 -33.92
CA ASN A 501 -4.57 14.64 -33.31
C ASN A 501 -6.09 14.56 -33.52
N THR A 502 -6.50 14.22 -34.75
CA THR A 502 -7.93 14.11 -35.10
C THR A 502 -8.55 12.78 -34.66
N LEU A 503 -7.73 11.78 -34.33
CA LEU A 503 -8.16 10.43 -33.97
C LEU A 503 -8.24 10.20 -32.44
N GLY A 504 -7.84 11.19 -31.63
CA GLY A 504 -7.82 11.05 -30.17
C GLY A 504 -6.74 10.08 -29.68
N GLU A 505 -5.60 10.02 -30.38
CA GLU A 505 -4.42 9.26 -30.00
C GLU A 505 -3.77 9.83 -28.74
N SER A 506 -3.00 9.00 -28.03
CA SER A 506 -2.33 9.38 -26.78
C SER A 506 -0.83 9.13 -26.86
N LEU A 507 -0.04 10.10 -26.38
CA LEU A 507 1.41 9.97 -26.14
C LEU A 507 1.70 9.07 -24.94
N ILE A 508 0.72 8.88 -24.06
CA ILE A 508 0.79 7.94 -22.94
C ILE A 508 0.05 6.68 -23.36
N LYS A 509 0.76 5.55 -23.38
CA LYS A 509 0.20 4.23 -23.70
C LYS A 509 -0.57 3.67 -22.51
N THR A 510 0.01 3.78 -21.32
CA THR A 510 -0.58 3.35 -20.04
C THR A 510 0.08 4.12 -18.92
N MET A 511 -0.60 4.28 -17.79
CA MET A 511 0.03 4.74 -16.56
C MET A 511 -0.66 4.18 -15.32
N THR A 512 0.11 4.02 -14.24
CA THR A 512 -0.42 4.02 -12.87
C THR A 512 -0.46 5.46 -12.37
N VAL A 513 -0.60 5.69 -11.06
CA VAL A 513 -0.46 7.02 -10.46
C VAL A 513 0.97 7.59 -10.67
N GLY A 514 2.02 6.82 -10.40
CA GLY A 514 3.41 7.28 -10.40
C GLY A 514 4.24 6.88 -11.62
N GLN A 515 3.74 5.95 -12.45
CA GLN A 515 4.51 5.31 -13.51
C GLN A 515 3.86 5.50 -14.87
N VAL A 516 4.61 5.95 -15.88
CA VAL A 516 4.10 6.27 -17.22
C VAL A 516 4.82 5.45 -18.29
N GLY A 517 4.03 4.73 -19.10
CA GLY A 517 4.45 4.10 -20.35
C GLY A 517 4.14 4.98 -21.55
N LEU A 518 5.12 5.23 -22.41
CA LEU A 518 5.00 6.11 -23.56
C LEU A 518 4.61 5.37 -24.83
N ASN A 519 3.75 5.99 -25.63
CA ASN A 519 3.34 5.45 -26.92
C ASN A 519 4.36 5.83 -28.00
N ARG A 520 5.35 4.95 -28.23
CA ARG A 520 6.44 5.19 -29.19
C ARG A 520 5.95 5.33 -30.64
N GLU A 521 4.86 4.66 -31.01
CA GLU A 521 4.26 4.78 -32.34
C GLU A 521 3.69 6.18 -32.58
N VAL A 522 2.86 6.66 -31.64
CA VAL A 522 2.28 8.02 -31.70
C VAL A 522 3.39 9.07 -31.62
N MET A 523 4.38 8.88 -30.74
CA MET A 523 5.54 9.77 -30.67
C MET A 523 6.26 9.91 -32.03
N ASN A 524 6.53 8.79 -32.70
CA ASN A 524 7.21 8.79 -34.00
C ASN A 524 6.33 9.43 -35.09
N LYS A 525 5.04 9.09 -35.14
CA LYS A 525 4.06 9.65 -36.09
C LYS A 525 3.99 11.18 -36.02
N TYR A 526 4.04 11.73 -34.82
CA TYR A 526 3.91 13.18 -34.57
C TYR A 526 5.25 13.91 -34.39
N GLY A 527 6.38 13.19 -34.45
CA GLY A 527 7.71 13.76 -34.26
C GLY A 527 7.95 14.33 -32.85
N ILE A 528 7.35 13.71 -31.82
CA ILE A 528 7.46 14.13 -30.42
C ILE A 528 8.52 13.29 -29.72
N SER A 529 9.55 13.95 -29.21
CA SER A 529 10.61 13.31 -28.41
C SER A 529 10.20 13.11 -26.96
N GLU A 530 10.79 12.11 -26.30
CA GLU A 530 10.62 11.90 -24.86
C GLU A 530 11.04 13.13 -24.04
N GLY A 531 12.06 13.87 -24.48
CA GLY A 531 12.50 15.10 -23.84
C GLY A 531 11.43 16.20 -23.84
N GLN A 532 10.63 16.31 -24.90
CA GLN A 532 9.50 17.24 -24.94
C GLN A 532 8.40 16.84 -23.96
N ILE A 533 8.10 15.55 -23.84
CA ILE A 533 7.13 15.02 -22.86
C ILE A 533 7.60 15.32 -21.43
N ILE A 534 8.85 15.00 -21.10
CA ILE A 534 9.44 15.30 -19.78
C ILE A 534 9.40 16.80 -19.50
N SER A 535 9.78 17.64 -20.47
CA SER A 535 9.71 19.10 -20.29
C SER A 535 8.28 19.61 -20.09
N LYS A 536 7.29 18.98 -20.71
CA LYS A 536 5.87 19.33 -20.54
C LYS A 536 5.41 18.96 -19.14
N ILE A 537 5.73 17.76 -18.67
CA ILE A 537 5.40 17.29 -17.31
C ILE A 537 6.02 18.19 -16.24
N LEU A 538 7.30 18.55 -16.36
CA LEU A 538 7.98 19.41 -15.38
C LEU A 538 7.45 20.85 -15.33
N LYS A 539 6.70 21.28 -16.35
CA LYS A 539 6.03 22.59 -16.39
C LYS A 539 4.62 22.56 -15.81
N ILE A 540 4.10 21.40 -15.45
CA ILE A 540 2.77 21.29 -14.82
C ILE A 540 2.77 22.05 -13.50
N GLN A 541 1.77 22.90 -13.35
CA GLN A 541 1.52 23.68 -12.15
C GLN A 541 0.11 23.43 -11.63
N SER A 542 -0.04 23.48 -10.32
CA SER A 542 -1.34 23.52 -9.64
C SER A 542 -1.35 24.75 -8.73
N ASN A 543 -2.38 25.59 -8.85
CA ASN A 543 -2.48 26.87 -8.13
C ASN A 543 -1.21 27.75 -8.22
N GLY A 544 -0.59 27.79 -9.41
CA GLY A 544 0.63 28.56 -9.67
C GLY A 544 1.92 27.98 -9.06
N LYS A 545 1.85 26.84 -8.36
CA LYS A 545 3.00 26.13 -7.82
C LYS A 545 3.42 25.00 -8.74
N ARG A 546 4.73 24.73 -8.83
CA ARG A 546 5.26 23.54 -9.51
C ARG A 546 4.64 22.27 -8.91
N PHE A 547 4.16 21.36 -9.75
CA PHE A 547 3.55 20.12 -9.27
C PHE A 547 4.56 18.97 -9.14
N PHE A 548 5.39 18.74 -10.17
CA PHE A 548 6.42 17.70 -10.17
C PHE A 548 7.80 18.27 -9.83
N LYS A 549 8.45 17.67 -8.85
CA LYS A 549 9.85 17.94 -8.50
C LYS A 549 10.80 17.40 -9.57
N GLN A 550 10.52 16.19 -10.06
CA GLN A 550 11.38 15.48 -11.00
C GLN A 550 10.58 14.46 -11.83
N VAL A 551 11.10 14.13 -13.01
CA VAL A 551 10.71 12.95 -13.79
C VAL A 551 11.96 12.13 -14.04
N ILE A 552 11.93 10.84 -13.71
CA ILE A 552 13.08 9.94 -13.84
C ILE A 552 12.81 8.97 -14.98
N ARG A 553 13.80 8.78 -15.85
CA ARG A 553 13.75 7.75 -16.90
C ARG A 553 14.13 6.41 -16.30
N LYS A 554 13.43 5.33 -16.66
CA LYS A 554 13.81 3.95 -16.29
C LYS A 554 15.28 3.65 -16.62
N ASN A 555 15.73 4.05 -17.82
CA ASN A 555 17.08 3.74 -18.34
C ASN A 555 18.14 4.82 -18.06
N ALA A 556 17.93 5.71 -17.07
CA ALA A 556 18.86 6.83 -16.81
C ALA A 556 20.30 6.41 -16.45
N GLU A 557 20.56 5.13 -16.15
CA GLU A 557 21.90 4.60 -15.85
C GLU A 557 22.42 3.50 -16.79
N LEU A 558 21.69 3.08 -17.84
CA LEU A 558 22.24 2.15 -18.86
C LEU A 558 23.09 2.85 -19.95
N ARG A 559 23.37 4.15 -19.80
CA ARG A 559 24.22 4.95 -20.69
C ARG A 559 25.34 5.69 -19.94
N ARG A 560 26.03 5.01 -19.04
CA ARG A 560 27.34 5.45 -18.52
C ARG A 560 28.38 4.38 -18.74
#